data_AF-A0A816H021-F1
#
_entry.id   AF-A0A816H021-F1
#
_cell.length_a   1.000
_cell.length_b   1.000
_cell.length_c   1.000
_cell.angle_alpha   90.00
_cell.angle_beta   90.00
_cell.angle_gamma   90.00
#
_symmetry.space_group_name_H-M   'P 1'
#
loop_
_entity.id
_entity.type
_entity.pdbx_description
1 polymer ?
#
loop_
_entity_poly.entity_id
_entity_poly.type
_entity_poly.pdbx_seq_one_letter_code
_entity_poly.pdbx_strand_id
1 'polypeptide(L)' 'MKFRFKEETPAEQRKQEAEKIRVKYPERIPVVVERVPKSQIPDIDKRKFL' A
#
# COMPACT_ATOMS: atom_id res chain seq x y z
N MET A 1 -12.34 -4.93 7.68
CA MET A 1 -10.93 -4.46 7.72
C MET A 1 -10.89 -3.04 7.18
N LYS A 2 -10.41 -2.08 7.98
CA LYS A 2 -10.17 -0.70 7.53
C LYS A 2 -8.67 -0.53 7.32
N PHE A 3 -8.28 -0.09 6.12
CA PHE A 3 -6.90 0.21 5.79
C PHE A 3 -6.73 1.73 5.85
N ARG A 4 -5.81 2.22 6.68
CA ARG A 4 -5.56 3.65 6.84
C ARG A 4 -5.14 4.29 5.52
N PHE A 5 -4.34 3.57 4.74
CA PHE A 5 -3.91 4.03 3.41
C PHE A 5 -5.07 4.29 2.45
N LYS A 6 -6.15 3.50 2.55
CA LYS A 6 -7.34 3.71 1.69
C LYS A 6 -8.18 4.90 2.12
N GLU A 7 -8.09 5.31 3.38
CA GLU A 7 -8.79 6.47 3.96
C GLU A 7 -7.99 7.76 3.72
N GLU A 8 -6.67 7.71 3.89
CA GLU A 8 -5.77 8.87 3.67
C GLU A 8 -5.59 9.20 2.19
N THR A 9 -5.52 8.18 1.33
CA THR A 9 -5.28 8.36 -0.11
C THR A 9 -6.56 8.04 -0.91
N PRO A 10 -7.13 9.00 -1.64
CA PRO A 10 -8.28 8.77 -2.51
C PRO A 10 -8.06 7.65 -3.52
N ALA A 11 -9.13 6.96 -3.90
CA ALA A 11 -9.04 5.83 -4.83
C ALA A 11 -8.39 6.20 -6.17
N GLU A 12 -8.66 7.40 -6.67
CA GLU A 12 -8.14 7.88 -7.96
C GLU A 12 -6.61 8.06 -7.92
N GLN A 13 -6.10 8.69 -6.86
CA GLN A 13 -4.66 8.86 -6.67
C GLN A 13 -3.95 7.52 -6.48
N ARG A 14 -4.55 6.58 -5.73
CA ARG A 14 -3.99 5.23 -5.54
C ARG A 14 -3.89 4.45 -6.84
N LYS A 15 -4.89 4.57 -7.73
CA LYS A 15 -4.87 3.91 -9.03
C LYS A 15 -3.76 4.47 -9.92
N GLN A 16 -3.68 5.80 -10.03
CA GLN A 16 -2.67 6.46 -10.85
C GLN A 16 -1.24 6.14 -10.39
N GLU A 17 -0.99 6.11 -9.08
CA GLU A 17 0.32 5.76 -8.53
C GLU A 17 0.68 4.29 -8.83
N ALA A 18 -0.26 3.37 -8.62
CA ALA A 18 -0.04 1.94 -8.90
C ALA A 18 0.20 1.66 -10.39
N GLU A 19 -0.52 2.34 -11.29
CA GLU A 19 -0.36 2.20 -12.73
C GLU A 19 1.00 2.70 -13.19
N LYS A 20 1.43 3.89 -12.74
CA LYS A 20 2.77 4.43 -13.02
C LYS A 20 3.88 3.47 -12.58
N ILE A 21 3.74 2.85 -11.40
CA ILE A 21 4.72 1.92 -10.87
C ILE A 21 4.76 0.61 -11.67
N ARG A 22 3.59 0.07 -12.07
CA ARG A 22 3.53 -1.14 -12.91
C ARG A 22 4.12 -0.92 -14.30
N VAL A 23 3.94 0.26 -14.89
CA VAL A 23 4.60 0.61 -16.16
C VAL A 23 6.12 0.68 -15.98
N LYS A 24 6.60 1.23 -14.86
CA LYS A 24 8.04 1.33 -14.57
C LYS A 24 8.68 -0.01 -14.24
N TYR A 25 7.95 -0.92 -13.60
CA TYR A 25 8.42 -2.23 -13.17
C TYR A 25 7.36 -3.31 -13.46
N PRO A 26 7.25 -3.79 -14.70
CA PRO A 26 6.18 -4.69 -15.13
C PRO A 26 6.24 -6.07 -14.46
N GLU A 27 7.45 -6.52 -14.10
CA GLU A 27 7.68 -7.80 -13.39
C GLU A 27 7.39 -7.73 -11.89
N ARG A 28 7.02 -6.55 -11.35
CA ARG A 28 6.85 -6.32 -9.92
C ARG A 28 5.44 -5.83 -9.59
N ILE A 29 4.94 -6.25 -8.42
CA ILE A 29 3.58 -5.95 -7.97
C ILE A 29 3.67 -4.99 -6.78
N PRO A 30 3.15 -3.76 -6.89
CA PRO A 30 3.11 -2.85 -5.75
C PRO A 30 2.16 -3.37 -4.68
N VAL A 31 2.66 -3.54 -3.44
CA VAL A 31 1.90 -4.05 -2.29
C VAL A 31 1.94 -3.03 -1.16
N VAL A 32 0.78 -2.78 -0.54
CA VAL A 32 0.68 -2.00 0.69
C VAL A 32 0.42 -2.93 1.86
N VAL A 33 1.32 -2.90 2.84
CA VAL A 33 1.26 -3.72 4.05
C VAL A 33 0.92 -2.82 5.23
N GLU A 34 -0.14 -3.18 5.95
CA GLU A 34 -0.54 -2.53 7.18
C GLU A 34 -0.71 -3.56 8.29
N ARG A 35 -0.30 -3.17 9.50
CA ARG A 35 -0.54 -3.97 10.69
C ARG A 35 -2.00 -3.87 11.11
N VAL A 36 -2.58 -5.00 11.49
CA VAL A 36 -3.93 -5.03 12.05
C VAL A 36 -3.94 -4.33 13.41
N PRO A 37 -4.90 -3.41 13.69
CA PRO A 37 -4.91 -2.60 14.91
C PRO A 37 -4.91 -3.35 16.24
N LYS A 38 -5.34 -4.62 16.26
CA LYS A 38 -5.40 -5.48 17.46
C LYS A 38 -4.29 -6.53 17.54
N SER A 39 -3.26 -6.40 16.69
CA SER A 39 -2.13 -7.33 16.71
C SER A 39 -1.15 -6.99 17.84
N GLN A 40 -0.40 -7.98 18.33
CA GLN A 40 0.74 -7.78 19.24
C GLN A 40 2.08 -7.72 18.50
N ILE A 41 2.05 -7.87 17.17
CA ILE A 41 3.23 -7.79 16.30
C ILE A 41 3.76 -6.34 16.31
N PRO A 42 5.08 -6.12 16.24
CA PRO A 42 5.67 -4.80 16.06
C PRO A 42 5.15 -4.08 14.81
N ASP A 43 5.21 -2.74 14.80
CA ASP A 43 4.90 -1.95 13.62
C ASP A 43 5.96 -2.12 12.53
N ILE A 44 5.53 -1.95 11.27
CA ILE A 44 6.42 -2.02 10.10
C ILE A 44 6.89 -0.61 9.72
N ASP A 45 8.20 -0.45 9.51
CA ASP A 45 8.80 0.84 9.17
C ASP A 45 8.36 1.35 7.79
N LYS A 46 8.25 0.43 6.81
CA LYS A 46 7.81 0.74 5.45
C LYS A 46 6.48 0.06 5.17
N ARG A 47 5.52 0.83 4.63
CA ARG A 47 4.18 0.33 4.31
C ARG A 47 3.96 0.04 2.83
N LYS A 48 4.77 0.63 1.93
CA LYS A 48 4.69 0.41 0.47
C LYS A 48 5.89 -0.40 -0.01
N PHE A 49 5.64 -1.47 -0.74
CA PHE A 49 6.63 -2.38 -1.30
C PHE A 49 6.39 -2.56 -2.80
N LEU A 50 7.45 -2.92 -3.52
CA LEU A 50 7.44 -3.18 -4.95
C LEU A 50 8.26 -4.41 -5.31
#